data_AF-A0AAV2PNR1-F1
#
_entry.id   AF-A0AAV2PNR1-F1
#
_cell.length_a   1.000
_cell.length_b   1.000
_cell.length_c   1.000
_cell.angle_alpha   90.00
_cell.angle_beta   90.00
_cell.angle_gamma   90.00
#
_symmetry.space_group_name_H-M   'P 1'
#
loop_
_entity.id
_entity.type
_entity.pdbx_description
1 polymer ?
#
loop_
_entity_poly.entity_id
_entity_poly.type
_entity_poly.pdbx_seq_one_letter_code
_entity_poly.pdbx_strand_id
1 'polypeptide(L)'
;YRIVAELMSDQHRTSNDPYMDEIDPNPVRNKEYFEVVDEAMWLKLVKEKCLGEKYNNITELIRDLRLMLENAYKFYGPAHSICKKGLRLEFIMEQKITNLPKNIVEHAQLIKSTINSILELTEGRGAKMPKLDLAGDNYFSHVMYRVRAFRLNREKELKLKRLNAMRDARRAKDREAYTWEDKLLIEPNLTHMKAMWEIPQIGHFIYLTLKTLNIYEVPQYELERALLMPAASKTLSMLLTSLLSSPQQRQKLGEKPPMPYRIWARKLAHKTLLWFRCYSRENRNPAKVFDLMGIEPQFWRICGPTNPFENLLFHEMTFHQRVWLIKSLCDFLLHNHKTVQEVMGEQAEADQRECILGEDRLGNQYLHFPQFCGQILASFFTQESSPESESSHEEEEQRDEDYIAEEKKSSRRSTPSRRGKKKKRKRRRIIESDEDEE
;
A
#
# COMPACT_ATOMS: atom_id res chain seq x y z
N TYR A 1 56.99 -26.64 -8.56
CA TYR A 1 56.19 -27.89 -8.63
C TYR A 1 55.88 -28.53 -7.28
N ARG A 2 56.86 -28.94 -6.44
CA ARG A 2 56.60 -29.68 -5.17
C ARG A 2 55.61 -29.00 -4.22
N ILE A 3 55.64 -27.67 -4.13
CA ILE A 3 54.69 -26.87 -3.32
C ILE A 3 53.25 -27.05 -3.85
N VAL A 4 53.05 -26.93 -5.17
CA VAL A 4 51.74 -27.08 -5.81
C VAL A 4 51.22 -28.51 -5.64
N ALA A 5 52.10 -29.51 -5.84
CA ALA A 5 51.75 -30.91 -5.65
C ALA A 5 51.30 -31.21 -4.20
N GLU A 6 51.99 -30.64 -3.20
CA GLU A 6 51.55 -30.73 -1.81
C GLU A 6 50.17 -30.09 -1.62
N LEU A 7 49.98 -28.85 -2.07
CA LEU A 7 48.70 -28.12 -1.88
C LEU A 7 47.52 -28.85 -2.52
N MET A 8 47.75 -29.57 -3.62
CA MET A 8 46.75 -30.39 -4.32
C MET A 8 46.62 -31.82 -3.78
N SER A 9 47.40 -32.22 -2.77
CA SER A 9 47.36 -33.56 -2.21
C SER A 9 46.00 -33.89 -1.58
N ASP A 10 45.57 -35.15 -1.69
CA ASP A 10 44.36 -35.65 -1.02
C ASP A 10 44.42 -35.51 0.50
N GLN A 11 45.62 -35.42 1.08
CA GLN A 11 45.82 -35.14 2.50
C GLN A 11 45.15 -33.83 2.94
N HIS A 12 45.05 -32.86 2.03
CA HIS A 12 44.49 -31.52 2.30
C HIS A 12 43.15 -31.30 1.62
N ARG A 13 42.46 -32.37 1.20
CA ARG A 13 41.20 -32.32 0.42
C ARG A 13 40.15 -31.38 1.00
N THR A 14 39.94 -31.48 2.31
CA THR A 14 38.96 -30.65 3.03
C THR A 14 39.20 -29.14 2.88
N SER A 15 40.47 -28.75 2.66
CA SER A 15 40.90 -27.36 2.53
C SER A 15 41.10 -26.93 1.08
N ASN A 16 41.61 -27.81 0.20
CA ASN A 16 41.92 -27.48 -1.19
C ASN A 16 40.72 -27.58 -2.15
N ASP A 17 39.67 -28.36 -1.84
CA ASP A 17 38.50 -28.57 -2.71
C ASP A 17 37.95 -27.27 -3.33
N PRO A 18 37.71 -26.16 -2.59
CA PRO A 18 37.17 -24.92 -3.17
C PRO A 18 38.12 -24.16 -4.10
N TYR A 19 39.40 -24.55 -4.14
CA TYR A 19 40.46 -23.87 -4.87
C TYR A 19 41.00 -24.72 -6.03
N MET A 20 40.44 -25.92 -6.24
CA MET A 20 40.91 -26.85 -7.28
C MET A 20 40.57 -26.39 -8.69
N ASP A 21 39.36 -25.85 -8.87
CA ASP A 21 38.75 -25.56 -10.16
C ASP A 21 38.37 -24.09 -10.29
N GLU A 22 38.16 -23.65 -11.54
CA GLU A 22 37.66 -22.32 -11.86
C GLU A 22 36.25 -22.09 -11.28
N ILE A 23 35.99 -20.87 -10.81
CA ILE A 23 34.65 -20.45 -10.41
C ILE A 23 33.83 -20.20 -11.68
N ASP A 24 32.65 -20.83 -11.77
CA ASP A 24 31.74 -20.72 -12.91
C ASP A 24 31.58 -19.26 -13.39
N PRO A 25 31.98 -18.92 -14.63
CA PRO A 25 31.93 -17.56 -15.17
C PRO A 25 30.51 -17.06 -15.48
N ASN A 26 29.47 -17.84 -15.18
CA ASN A 26 28.09 -17.46 -15.46
C ASN A 26 27.73 -16.10 -14.81
N PRO A 27 27.39 -15.08 -15.63
CA PRO A 27 27.14 -13.71 -15.18
C PRO A 27 25.82 -13.56 -14.39
N VAL A 28 24.98 -14.59 -14.30
CA VAL A 28 23.77 -14.57 -13.47
C VAL A 28 24.07 -15.06 -12.05
N ARG A 29 24.98 -16.03 -11.88
CA ARG A 29 25.25 -16.64 -10.57
C ARG A 29 26.41 -15.98 -9.83
N ASN A 30 27.45 -15.57 -10.54
CA ASN A 30 28.70 -15.10 -9.93
C ASN A 30 29.08 -13.68 -10.36
N LYS A 31 28.12 -12.86 -10.83
CA LYS A 31 28.35 -11.46 -11.24
C LYS A 31 29.13 -10.67 -10.21
N GLU A 32 28.70 -10.75 -8.95
CA GLU A 32 29.30 -10.00 -7.85
C GLU A 32 30.74 -10.42 -7.57
N TYR A 33 31.12 -11.67 -7.90
CA TYR A 33 32.49 -12.16 -7.75
C TYR A 33 33.41 -11.50 -8.78
N PHE A 34 33.00 -11.49 -10.05
CA PHE A 34 33.76 -10.90 -11.14
C PHE A 34 33.72 -9.36 -11.16
N GLU A 35 32.82 -8.71 -10.41
CA GLU A 35 32.89 -7.27 -10.13
C GLU A 35 34.01 -6.92 -9.12
N VAL A 36 34.54 -7.91 -8.40
CA VAL A 36 35.50 -7.72 -7.29
C VAL A 36 36.86 -8.33 -7.63
N VAL A 37 36.87 -9.39 -8.41
CA VAL A 37 38.06 -10.17 -8.76
C VAL A 37 38.39 -9.91 -10.22
N ASP A 38 39.50 -9.21 -10.44
CA ASP A 38 39.98 -8.84 -11.78
C ASP A 38 40.66 -10.02 -12.50
N GLU A 39 41.53 -10.76 -11.78
CA GLU A 39 42.30 -11.88 -12.32
C GLU A 39 41.95 -13.17 -11.57
N ALA A 40 41.10 -14.02 -12.16
CA ALA A 40 40.75 -15.32 -11.58
C ALA A 40 41.95 -16.29 -11.56
N MET A 41 42.06 -17.10 -10.51
CA MET A 41 43.17 -18.05 -10.33
C MET A 41 42.73 -19.26 -9.51
N TRP A 42 43.21 -20.47 -9.85
CA TRP A 42 42.92 -21.74 -9.17
C TRP A 42 44.08 -22.74 -9.29
N LEU A 43 44.09 -23.80 -8.46
CA LEU A 43 45.22 -24.71 -8.32
C LEU A 43 45.54 -25.51 -9.59
N LYS A 44 44.53 -25.99 -10.34
CA LYS A 44 44.77 -26.69 -11.61
C LYS A 44 45.42 -25.77 -12.65
N LEU A 45 44.99 -24.52 -12.76
CA LEU A 45 45.65 -23.54 -13.64
C LEU A 45 47.09 -23.26 -13.21
N VAL A 46 47.36 -23.09 -11.92
CA VAL A 46 48.72 -22.92 -11.41
C VAL A 46 49.59 -24.15 -11.72
N LYS A 47 49.03 -25.36 -11.61
CA LYS A 47 49.71 -26.61 -12.00
C LYS A 47 50.03 -26.64 -13.50
N GLU A 48 49.08 -26.29 -14.35
CA GLU A 48 49.28 -26.21 -15.80
C GLU A 48 50.37 -25.20 -16.17
N LYS A 49 50.32 -23.99 -15.61
CA LYS A 49 51.36 -22.96 -15.81
C LYS A 49 52.73 -23.42 -15.32
N CYS A 50 52.78 -24.16 -14.20
CA CYS A 50 54.03 -24.70 -13.66
C CYS A 50 54.62 -25.83 -14.51
N LEU A 51 53.80 -26.70 -15.09
CA LEU A 51 54.26 -27.79 -15.96
C LEU A 51 54.61 -27.32 -17.37
N GLY A 52 53.93 -26.28 -17.87
CA GLY A 52 54.22 -25.64 -19.15
C GLY A 52 55.32 -24.57 -19.10
N GLU A 53 56.15 -24.58 -18.04
CA GLU A 53 57.29 -23.67 -17.85
C GLU A 53 56.94 -22.18 -18.01
N LYS A 54 55.72 -21.78 -17.63
CA LYS A 54 55.25 -20.38 -17.75
C LYS A 54 55.75 -19.46 -16.64
N TYR A 55 56.45 -20.00 -15.65
CA TYR A 55 57.02 -19.24 -14.53
C TYR A 55 58.54 -19.18 -14.67
N ASN A 56 59.08 -17.96 -14.75
CA ASN A 56 60.52 -17.74 -14.89
C ASN A 56 61.26 -17.98 -13.57
N ASN A 57 60.57 -17.79 -12.44
CA ASN A 57 61.11 -17.93 -11.11
C ASN A 57 60.02 -18.36 -10.12
N ILE A 58 60.45 -18.79 -8.93
CA ILE A 58 59.54 -19.23 -7.87
C ILE A 58 58.66 -18.09 -7.32
N THR A 59 59.11 -16.85 -7.45
CA THR A 59 58.37 -15.67 -7.00
C THR A 59 57.07 -15.49 -7.77
N GLU A 60 57.09 -15.69 -9.09
CA GLU A 60 55.89 -15.62 -9.94
C GLU A 60 54.89 -16.73 -9.59
N LEU A 61 55.38 -17.95 -9.31
CA LEU A 61 54.52 -19.06 -8.85
C LEU A 61 53.82 -18.72 -7.51
N ILE A 62 54.57 -18.22 -6.54
CA ILE A 62 54.03 -17.86 -5.22
C ILE A 62 53.07 -16.68 -5.34
N ARG A 63 53.35 -15.73 -6.24
CA ARG A 63 52.44 -14.61 -6.52
C ARG A 63 51.06 -15.11 -6.98
N ASP A 64 51.00 -16.05 -7.91
CA ASP A 64 49.73 -16.60 -8.38
C ASP A 64 49.00 -17.43 -7.30
N LEU A 65 49.73 -18.19 -6.49
CA LEU A 65 49.14 -18.91 -5.33
C LEU A 65 48.57 -17.93 -4.30
N ARG A 66 49.26 -16.81 -4.03
CA ARG A 66 48.77 -15.75 -3.13
C ARG A 66 47.60 -14.99 -3.75
N LEU A 67 47.60 -14.74 -5.06
CA LEU A 67 46.49 -14.11 -5.78
C LEU A 67 45.20 -14.93 -5.66
N MET A 68 45.29 -16.26 -5.82
CA MET A 68 44.16 -17.17 -5.63
C MET A 68 43.52 -17.00 -4.23
N LEU A 69 44.34 -16.96 -3.17
CA LEU A 69 43.87 -16.72 -1.80
C LEU A 69 43.35 -15.29 -1.60
N GLU A 70 44.04 -14.30 -2.18
CA GLU A 70 43.67 -12.89 -2.13
C GLU A 70 42.28 -12.65 -2.70
N ASN A 71 41.95 -13.27 -3.84
CA ASN A 71 40.65 -13.19 -4.49
C ASN A 71 39.53 -13.73 -3.60
N ALA A 72 39.75 -14.91 -3.00
CA ALA A 72 38.79 -15.50 -2.07
C ALA A 72 38.58 -14.59 -0.84
N TYR A 73 39.66 -14.06 -0.27
CA TYR A 73 39.59 -13.21 0.91
C TYR A 73 38.93 -11.87 0.62
N LYS A 74 39.22 -11.23 -0.53
CA LYS A 74 38.59 -9.98 -0.99
C LYS A 74 37.07 -10.11 -1.11
N PHE A 75 36.60 -11.22 -1.67
CA PHE A 75 35.19 -11.42 -1.93
C PHE A 75 34.41 -11.92 -0.70
N TYR A 76 34.83 -13.04 -0.10
CA TYR A 76 34.04 -13.75 0.93
C TYR A 76 34.29 -13.25 2.36
N GLY A 77 35.49 -12.78 2.69
CA GLY A 77 35.85 -12.32 4.04
C GLY A 77 36.15 -13.41 5.08
N PRO A 78 36.60 -13.05 6.31
CA PRO A 78 37.33 -13.93 7.22
C PRO A 78 36.43 -14.93 7.94
N ALA A 79 35.14 -14.62 8.09
CA ALA A 79 34.17 -15.51 8.71
C ALA A 79 33.74 -16.64 7.76
N HIS A 80 33.92 -16.48 6.46
CA HIS A 80 33.44 -17.42 5.45
C HIS A 80 34.23 -18.73 5.47
N SER A 81 33.54 -19.86 5.29
CA SER A 81 34.14 -21.21 5.35
C SER A 81 35.23 -21.41 4.30
N ILE A 82 35.04 -20.89 3.08
CA ILE A 82 36.06 -20.90 2.00
C ILE A 82 37.34 -20.21 2.45
N CYS A 83 37.23 -19.06 3.12
CA CYS A 83 38.40 -18.33 3.62
C CYS A 83 39.09 -19.08 4.76
N LYS A 84 38.34 -19.70 5.68
CA LYS A 84 38.92 -20.56 6.73
C LYS A 84 39.74 -21.72 6.15
N LYS A 85 39.23 -22.35 5.09
CA LYS A 85 39.96 -23.37 4.32
C LYS A 85 41.20 -22.78 3.61
N GLY A 86 41.08 -21.58 3.06
CA GLY A 86 42.20 -20.84 2.45
C GLY A 86 43.33 -20.55 3.44
N LEU A 87 42.99 -20.17 4.68
CA LEU A 87 43.99 -19.92 5.74
C LEU A 87 44.82 -21.18 6.04
N ARG A 88 44.20 -22.36 5.99
CA ARG A 88 44.90 -23.64 6.13
C ARG A 88 45.87 -23.88 4.97
N LEU A 89 45.47 -23.60 3.74
CA LEU A 89 46.33 -23.73 2.55
C LEU A 89 47.47 -22.72 2.56
N GLU A 90 47.21 -21.47 2.96
CA GLU A 90 48.22 -20.43 3.11
C GLU A 90 49.29 -20.87 4.10
N PHE A 91 48.88 -21.42 5.26
CA PHE A 91 49.81 -21.97 6.23
C PHE A 91 50.69 -23.09 5.66
N ILE A 92 50.10 -24.08 4.98
CA ILE A 92 50.84 -25.19 4.36
C ILE A 92 51.82 -24.66 3.31
N MET A 93 51.38 -23.70 2.49
CA MET A 93 52.20 -23.05 1.47
C MET A 93 53.41 -22.35 2.12
N GLU A 94 53.19 -21.52 3.13
CA GLU A 94 54.25 -20.78 3.83
C GLU A 94 55.24 -21.74 4.51
N GLN A 95 54.78 -22.83 5.13
CA GLN A 95 55.66 -23.87 5.68
C GLN A 95 56.56 -24.52 4.62
N LYS A 96 56.04 -24.76 3.40
CA LYS A 96 56.86 -25.31 2.31
C LYS A 96 57.83 -24.27 1.75
N ILE A 97 57.45 -23.00 1.74
CA ILE A 97 58.33 -21.89 1.33
C ILE A 97 59.51 -21.75 2.30
N THR A 98 59.27 -21.81 3.62
CA THR A 98 60.35 -21.72 4.62
C THR A 98 61.34 -22.90 4.57
N ASN A 99 60.89 -24.06 4.09
CA ASN A 99 61.72 -25.25 3.92
C ASN A 99 62.48 -25.30 2.58
N LEU A 100 62.42 -24.24 1.77
CA LEU A 100 63.19 -24.16 0.54
C LEU A 100 64.69 -24.01 0.82
N PRO A 101 65.57 -24.65 0.03
CA PRO A 101 67.01 -24.52 0.21
C PRO A 101 67.47 -23.07 -0.06
N LYS A 102 68.47 -22.62 0.71
CA LYS A 102 68.91 -21.20 0.79
C LYS A 102 69.24 -20.57 -0.57
N ASN A 103 69.80 -21.36 -1.49
CA ASN A 103 70.11 -20.94 -2.85
C ASN A 103 68.88 -20.52 -3.68
N ILE A 104 67.69 -21.06 -3.38
CA ILE A 104 66.43 -20.69 -4.04
C ILE A 104 65.82 -19.44 -3.37
N VAL A 105 65.97 -19.33 -2.05
CA VAL A 105 65.44 -18.21 -1.25
C VAL A 105 66.15 -16.89 -1.57
N GLU A 106 67.47 -16.93 -1.86
CA GLU A 106 68.25 -15.74 -2.21
C GLU A 106 67.82 -15.08 -3.53
N HIS A 107 67.36 -15.87 -4.50
CA HIS A 107 66.84 -15.37 -5.77
C HIS A 107 65.38 -14.90 -5.71
N ALA A 108 64.73 -14.99 -4.55
CA ALA A 108 63.33 -14.64 -4.35
C ALA A 108 63.18 -13.48 -3.36
N GLN A 109 63.54 -12.26 -3.78
CA GLN A 109 63.51 -11.04 -2.95
C GLN A 109 62.14 -10.77 -2.28
N LEU A 110 61.04 -11.14 -2.94
CA LEU A 110 59.66 -11.04 -2.42
C LEU A 110 59.35 -12.05 -1.30
N ILE A 111 60.01 -13.22 -1.32
CA ILE A 111 59.96 -14.19 -0.22
C ILE A 111 60.77 -13.65 0.96
N LYS A 112 61.95 -13.08 0.70
CA LYS A 112 62.80 -12.45 1.72
C LYS A 112 62.09 -11.29 2.43
N SER A 113 61.40 -10.41 1.71
CA SER A 113 60.62 -9.33 2.34
C SER A 113 59.43 -9.86 3.14
N THR A 114 58.76 -10.90 2.67
CA THR A 114 57.66 -11.54 3.42
C THR A 114 58.19 -12.21 4.70
N ILE A 115 59.31 -12.94 4.61
CA ILE A 115 59.98 -13.57 5.75
C ILE A 115 60.50 -12.52 6.73
N ASN A 116 61.10 -11.43 6.26
CA ASN A 116 61.58 -10.34 7.10
C ASN A 116 60.43 -9.60 7.79
N SER A 117 59.32 -9.32 7.11
CA SER A 117 58.12 -8.76 7.75
C SER A 117 57.49 -9.72 8.78
N ILE A 118 57.55 -11.03 8.55
CA ILE A 118 57.15 -12.04 9.54
C ILE A 118 58.09 -12.00 10.76
N LEU A 119 59.40 -11.88 10.57
CA LEU A 119 60.41 -11.80 11.63
C LEU A 119 60.33 -10.49 12.43
N GLU A 120 60.20 -9.34 11.77
CA GLU A 120 60.11 -8.01 12.40
C GLU A 120 58.85 -7.88 13.30
N LEU A 121 57.73 -8.51 12.93
CA LEU A 121 56.52 -8.57 13.75
C LEU A 121 56.68 -9.47 14.99
N THR A 122 57.61 -10.42 14.97
CA THR A 122 57.91 -11.32 16.10
C THR A 122 58.90 -10.74 17.10
N GLU A 123 59.77 -9.81 16.69
CA GLU A 123 60.78 -9.21 17.57
C GLU A 123 60.26 -8.02 18.39
N GLY A 124 59.15 -7.38 17.99
CA GLY A 124 58.61 -6.18 18.64
C GLY A 124 57.71 -6.38 19.86
N ARG A 125 57.37 -7.62 20.26
CA ARG A 125 56.55 -7.91 21.46
C ARG A 125 57.04 -9.21 22.09
N GLY A 126 57.43 -9.17 23.36
CA GLY A 126 57.88 -10.32 24.15
C GLY A 126 56.81 -11.40 24.39
N ALA A 127 56.27 -11.98 23.31
CA ALA A 127 55.37 -13.11 23.34
C ALA A 127 56.11 -14.32 22.75
N LYS A 128 56.27 -15.36 23.57
CA LYS A 128 56.64 -16.71 23.12
C LYS A 128 55.85 -17.02 21.84
N MET A 129 56.51 -17.59 20.82
CA MET A 129 55.81 -18.10 19.63
C MET A 129 54.53 -18.82 20.07
N PRO A 130 53.34 -18.43 19.57
CA PRO A 130 52.14 -19.21 19.84
C PRO A 130 52.40 -20.59 19.24
N LYS A 131 52.62 -21.60 20.10
CA LYS A 131 52.68 -22.98 19.65
C LYS A 131 51.38 -23.25 18.91
N LEU A 132 51.49 -23.63 17.64
CA LEU A 132 50.35 -24.04 16.85
C LEU A 132 49.78 -25.33 17.44
N ASP A 133 48.51 -25.28 17.81
CA ASP A 133 47.70 -26.49 17.87
C ASP A 133 47.08 -26.73 16.49
N LEU A 134 46.89 -27.99 16.10
CA LEU A 134 46.34 -28.40 14.80
C LEU A 134 44.92 -27.85 14.51
N ALA A 135 44.32 -27.10 15.44
CA ALA A 135 43.00 -26.50 15.41
C ALA A 135 42.89 -25.14 14.67
N GLY A 136 44.00 -24.42 14.39
CA GLY A 136 43.99 -23.30 13.42
C GLY A 136 43.46 -21.93 13.88
N ASP A 137 43.19 -21.71 15.16
CA ASP A 137 42.53 -20.49 15.64
C ASP A 137 43.43 -19.23 15.74
N ASN A 138 44.74 -19.32 15.47
CA ASN A 138 45.68 -18.21 15.73
C ASN A 138 46.70 -17.93 14.60
N TYR A 139 46.43 -18.35 13.35
CA TYR A 139 47.29 -18.05 12.20
C TYR A 139 47.07 -16.61 11.70
N PHE A 140 48.12 -15.79 11.73
CA PHE A 140 48.10 -14.46 11.11
C PHE A 140 48.38 -14.56 9.61
N SER A 141 47.34 -14.42 8.79
CA SER A 141 47.44 -14.38 7.33
C SER A 141 47.82 -12.99 6.84
N HIS A 142 48.97 -12.90 6.18
CA HIS A 142 49.45 -11.65 5.60
C HIS A 142 48.61 -11.27 4.36
N VAL A 143 48.09 -12.25 3.62
CA VAL A 143 47.19 -12.01 2.48
C VAL A 143 45.85 -11.44 2.96
N MET A 144 45.27 -11.99 4.04
CA MET A 144 44.03 -11.49 4.65
C MET A 144 44.19 -10.06 5.20
N TYR A 145 45.35 -9.75 5.80
CA TYR A 145 45.64 -8.40 6.29
C TYR A 145 45.70 -7.38 5.15
N ARG A 146 46.36 -7.70 4.02
CA ARG A 146 46.48 -6.81 2.85
C ARG A 146 45.13 -6.39 2.27
N VAL A 147 44.13 -7.27 2.27
CA VAL A 147 42.81 -7.00 1.69
C VAL A 147 41.82 -6.33 2.65
N ARG A 148 42.21 -6.12 3.92
CA ARG A 148 41.32 -5.58 4.96
C ARG A 148 40.78 -4.20 4.62
N ALA A 149 41.63 -3.29 4.15
CA ALA A 149 41.24 -1.91 3.86
C ALA A 149 40.24 -1.83 2.68
N PHE A 150 40.51 -2.58 1.61
CA PHE A 150 39.61 -2.70 0.45
C PHE A 150 38.22 -3.17 0.88
N ARG A 151 38.15 -4.21 1.71
CA ARG A 151 36.87 -4.76 2.19
C ARG A 151 36.09 -3.78 3.06
N LEU A 152 36.77 -3.06 3.96
CA LEU A 152 36.13 -2.04 4.79
C LEU A 152 35.54 -0.91 3.94
N ASN A 153 36.26 -0.48 2.90
CA ASN A 153 35.76 0.55 1.97
C ASN A 153 34.56 0.05 1.16
N ARG A 154 34.62 -1.17 0.63
CA ARG A 154 33.50 -1.79 -0.09
C ARG A 154 32.26 -1.93 0.80
N GLU A 155 32.43 -2.32 2.07
CA GLU A 155 31.34 -2.40 3.02
C GLU A 155 30.69 -1.04 3.28
N LYS A 156 31.49 0.03 3.43
CA LYS A 156 30.99 1.41 3.57
C LYS A 156 30.22 1.85 2.32
N GLU A 157 30.74 1.57 1.13
CA GLU A 157 30.09 1.91 -0.13
C GLU A 157 28.75 1.19 -0.31
N LEU A 158 28.71 -0.12 -0.01
CA LEU A 158 27.48 -0.91 -0.05
C LEU A 158 26.45 -0.41 0.96
N LYS A 159 26.88 -0.01 2.16
CA LYS A 159 25.99 0.62 3.16
C LYS A 159 25.41 1.93 2.65
N LEU A 160 26.25 2.79 2.04
CA LEU A 160 25.80 4.06 1.48
C LEU A 160 24.83 3.86 0.30
N LYS A 161 25.12 2.92 -0.61
CA LYS A 161 24.23 2.52 -1.71
C LYS A 161 22.87 2.04 -1.20
N ARG A 162 22.85 1.18 -0.19
CA ARG A 162 21.60 0.69 0.45
C ARG A 162 20.79 1.84 1.06
N LEU A 163 21.45 2.76 1.74
CA LEU A 163 20.79 3.91 2.36
C LEU A 163 20.18 4.86 1.31
N ASN A 164 20.90 5.13 0.23
CA ASN A 164 20.39 5.93 -0.89
C ASN A 164 19.22 5.21 -1.59
N ALA A 165 19.33 3.91 -1.88
CA ALA A 165 18.24 3.13 -2.46
C ALA A 165 16.98 3.13 -1.57
N MET A 166 17.13 3.04 -0.25
CA MET A 166 16.01 3.15 0.69
C MET A 166 15.36 4.54 0.66
N ARG A 167 16.17 5.61 0.59
CA ARG A 167 15.67 6.98 0.46
C ARG A 167 14.93 7.21 -0.86
N ASP A 168 15.46 6.68 -1.96
CA ASP A 168 14.83 6.82 -3.28
C ASP A 168 13.56 5.98 -3.40
N ALA A 169 13.54 4.77 -2.83
CA ALA A 169 12.32 3.96 -2.71
C ALA A 169 11.24 4.68 -1.88
N ARG A 170 11.62 5.35 -0.78
CA ARG A 170 10.69 6.17 0.01
C ARG A 170 10.13 7.32 -0.82
N ARG A 171 10.99 8.09 -1.51
CA ARG A 171 10.56 9.19 -2.39
C ARG A 171 9.67 8.72 -3.54
N ALA A 172 9.95 7.55 -4.12
CA ALA A 172 9.12 6.95 -5.15
C ALA A 172 7.72 6.61 -4.63
N LYS A 173 7.65 6.02 -3.44
CA LYS A 173 6.37 5.75 -2.75
C LYS A 173 5.59 7.03 -2.44
N ASP A 174 6.27 8.09 -1.99
CA ASP A 174 5.61 9.37 -1.73
C ASP A 174 5.10 10.02 -3.05
N ARG A 175 5.88 9.98 -4.14
CA ARG A 175 5.42 10.44 -5.46
C ARG A 175 4.22 9.64 -5.98
N GLU A 176 4.23 8.33 -5.82
CA GLU A 176 3.10 7.47 -6.20
C GLU A 176 1.83 7.89 -5.46
N ALA A 177 1.93 8.19 -4.15
CA ALA A 177 0.82 8.69 -3.36
C ALA A 177 0.27 10.04 -3.88
N TYR A 178 1.13 11.00 -4.22
CA TYR A 178 0.70 12.27 -4.81
C TYR A 178 0.02 12.07 -6.18
N THR A 179 0.60 11.26 -7.06
CA THR A 179 -0.01 10.99 -8.37
C THR A 179 -1.34 10.26 -8.27
N TRP A 180 -1.53 9.44 -7.23
CA TRP A 180 -2.80 8.79 -6.95
C TRP A 180 -3.85 9.79 -6.45
N GLU A 181 -3.45 10.75 -5.61
CA GLU A 181 -4.31 11.84 -5.15
C GLU A 181 -4.73 12.77 -6.29
N ASP A 182 -3.81 13.16 -7.16
CA ASP A 182 -4.12 13.98 -8.34
C ASP A 182 -5.15 13.29 -9.24
N LYS A 183 -5.04 11.97 -9.43
CA LYS A 183 -6.02 11.16 -10.19
C LYS A 183 -7.41 11.16 -9.57
N LEU A 184 -7.50 11.28 -8.24
CA LEU A 184 -8.76 11.28 -7.50
C LEU A 184 -9.54 12.59 -7.73
N LEU A 185 -8.81 13.70 -7.88
CA LEU A 185 -9.32 15.06 -8.08
C LEU A 185 -9.45 15.45 -9.56
N ILE A 186 -9.42 14.48 -10.48
CA ILE A 186 -9.74 14.73 -11.89
C ILE A 186 -11.25 14.88 -12.06
N GLU A 187 -11.66 15.69 -13.04
CA GLU A 187 -13.06 15.80 -13.47
C GLU A 187 -13.68 14.42 -13.76
N PRO A 188 -14.93 14.17 -13.34
CA PRO A 188 -15.90 15.14 -12.79
C PRO A 188 -15.89 15.24 -11.24
N ASN A 189 -14.96 14.60 -10.53
CA ASN A 189 -15.01 14.55 -9.07
C ASN A 189 -14.78 15.92 -8.42
N LEU A 190 -13.89 16.73 -8.99
CA LEU A 190 -13.56 18.06 -8.46
C LEU A 190 -14.73 19.03 -8.59
N THR A 191 -15.40 19.06 -9.75
CA THR A 191 -16.61 19.89 -9.94
C THR A 191 -17.75 19.46 -9.04
N HIS A 192 -18.05 18.16 -8.98
CA HIS A 192 -19.08 17.65 -8.07
C HIS A 192 -18.78 18.02 -6.61
N MET A 193 -17.55 17.82 -6.14
CA MET A 193 -17.17 18.13 -4.76
C MET A 193 -17.31 19.62 -4.44
N LYS A 194 -16.91 20.50 -5.37
CA LYS A 194 -17.03 21.96 -5.19
C LYS A 194 -18.46 22.49 -5.29
N ALA A 195 -19.35 21.79 -6.01
CA ALA A 195 -20.74 22.24 -6.20
C ALA A 195 -21.68 21.81 -5.06
N MET A 196 -21.28 20.83 -4.24
CA MET A 196 -22.16 20.23 -3.24
C MET A 196 -22.13 20.98 -1.90
N TRP A 197 -23.20 21.73 -1.62
CA TRP A 197 -23.42 22.42 -0.34
C TRP A 197 -23.57 21.44 0.85
N GLU A 198 -23.93 20.19 0.58
CA GLU A 198 -24.13 19.16 1.60
C GLU A 198 -22.83 18.82 2.34
N ILE A 199 -21.67 18.95 1.68
CA ILE A 199 -20.38 18.63 2.30
C ILE A 199 -20.04 19.64 3.41
N PRO A 200 -20.05 20.97 3.15
CA PRO A 200 -19.96 21.97 4.21
C PRO A 200 -20.99 21.78 5.33
N GLN A 201 -22.23 21.41 5.01
CA GLN A 201 -23.27 21.19 6.02
C GLN A 201 -22.94 19.98 6.92
N ILE A 202 -22.45 18.88 6.36
CA ILE A 202 -21.91 17.75 7.14
C ILE A 202 -20.77 18.23 8.05
N GLY A 203 -19.83 19.00 7.49
CA GLY A 203 -18.71 19.56 8.24
C GLY A 203 -19.17 20.43 9.42
N HIS A 204 -20.21 21.24 9.20
CA HIS A 204 -20.75 22.18 10.18
C HIS A 204 -21.45 21.44 11.31
N PHE A 205 -22.28 20.44 10.98
CA PHE A 205 -22.85 19.52 11.96
C PHE A 205 -21.77 18.85 12.80
N ILE A 206 -20.72 18.31 12.17
CA ILE A 206 -19.62 17.65 12.89
C ILE A 206 -18.94 18.64 13.84
N TYR A 207 -18.64 19.85 13.37
CA TYR A 207 -18.01 20.91 14.15
C TYR A 207 -18.82 21.26 15.42
N LEU A 208 -20.13 21.48 15.27
CA LEU A 208 -20.99 21.83 16.39
C LEU A 208 -21.18 20.68 17.39
N THR A 209 -20.93 19.43 16.97
CA THR A 209 -21.21 18.23 17.76
C THR A 209 -19.96 17.44 18.19
N LEU A 210 -18.76 17.98 17.98
CA LEU A 210 -17.47 17.31 18.24
C LEU A 210 -17.41 16.65 19.63
N LYS A 211 -17.75 17.41 20.68
CA LYS A 211 -17.70 16.92 22.07
C LYS A 211 -18.70 15.80 22.32
N THR A 212 -19.96 15.99 21.91
CA THR A 212 -21.06 15.02 22.11
C THR A 212 -20.85 13.73 21.34
N LEU A 213 -20.27 13.84 20.14
CA LEU A 213 -19.97 12.71 19.29
C LEU A 213 -18.58 12.12 19.58
N ASN A 214 -17.76 12.72 20.44
CA ASN A 214 -16.39 12.28 20.69
C ASN A 214 -15.58 12.17 19.38
N ILE A 215 -15.64 13.23 18.57
CA ILE A 215 -14.98 13.39 17.28
C ILE A 215 -13.92 14.49 17.43
N TYR A 216 -12.77 14.32 16.77
CA TYR A 216 -11.76 15.37 16.65
C TYR A 216 -12.10 16.34 15.52
N GLU A 217 -11.62 17.57 15.60
CA GLU A 217 -11.79 18.55 14.53
C GLU A 217 -11.28 17.99 13.19
N VAL A 218 -12.15 18.02 12.18
CA VAL A 218 -11.84 17.56 10.82
C VAL A 218 -11.86 18.77 9.89
N PRO A 219 -10.72 19.13 9.29
CA PRO A 219 -10.69 20.18 8.27
C PRO A 219 -11.56 19.83 7.08
N GLN A 220 -12.16 20.84 6.45
CA GLN A 220 -13.08 20.67 5.32
C GLN A 220 -12.47 19.86 4.16
N TYR A 221 -11.23 20.17 3.76
CA TYR A 221 -10.53 19.44 2.69
C TYR A 221 -10.31 17.95 3.03
N GLU A 222 -10.14 17.62 4.31
CA GLU A 222 -9.94 16.23 4.75
C GLU A 222 -11.27 15.46 4.76
N LEU A 223 -12.39 16.13 5.09
CA LEU A 223 -13.73 15.57 4.95
C LEU A 223 -14.06 15.28 3.48
N GLU A 224 -13.80 16.24 2.59
CA GLU A 224 -13.94 16.12 1.14
C GLU A 224 -13.15 14.92 0.59
N ARG A 225 -11.85 14.87 0.91
CA ARG A 225 -10.97 13.76 0.55
C ARG A 225 -11.48 12.43 1.09
N ALA A 226 -11.94 12.39 2.34
CA ALA A 226 -12.43 11.17 2.98
C ALA A 226 -13.60 10.51 2.21
N LEU A 227 -14.46 11.32 1.57
CA LEU A 227 -15.62 10.87 0.79
C LEU A 227 -15.25 10.37 -0.62
N LEU A 228 -14.12 10.83 -1.16
CA LEU A 228 -13.57 10.34 -2.43
C LEU A 228 -12.93 8.95 -2.29
N MET A 229 -12.31 8.67 -1.13
CA MET A 229 -11.58 7.42 -0.86
C MET A 229 -12.10 6.67 0.38
N PRO A 230 -13.38 6.28 0.42
CA PRO A 230 -14.04 5.84 1.65
C PRO A 230 -13.45 4.56 2.25
N ALA A 231 -12.91 3.66 1.42
CA ALA A 231 -12.29 2.41 1.89
C ALA A 231 -10.93 2.60 2.57
N ALA A 232 -10.22 3.70 2.24
CA ALA A 232 -8.88 3.99 2.74
C ALA A 232 -8.85 5.12 3.78
N SER A 233 -9.94 5.90 3.92
CA SER A 233 -9.99 7.03 4.83
C SER A 233 -10.11 6.61 6.30
N LYS A 234 -9.09 6.96 7.08
CA LYS A 234 -9.11 6.86 8.54
C LYS A 234 -10.08 7.87 9.16
N THR A 235 -10.15 9.07 8.58
CA THR A 235 -11.09 10.13 8.98
C THR A 235 -12.53 9.64 8.83
N LEU A 236 -12.89 9.07 7.68
CA LEU A 236 -14.24 8.53 7.49
C LEU A 236 -14.53 7.37 8.46
N SER A 237 -13.53 6.53 8.71
CA SER A 237 -13.66 5.43 9.68
C SER A 237 -13.90 5.96 11.09
N MET A 238 -13.21 7.01 11.53
CA MET A 238 -13.46 7.68 12.81
C MET A 238 -14.87 8.28 12.86
N LEU A 239 -15.25 9.06 11.84
CA LEU A 239 -16.56 9.72 11.76
C LEU A 239 -17.70 8.70 11.82
N LEU A 240 -17.69 7.69 10.96
CA LEU A 240 -18.74 6.66 10.94
C LEU A 240 -18.69 5.74 12.15
N THR A 241 -17.53 5.61 12.80
CA THR A 241 -17.46 4.94 14.10
C THR A 241 -18.28 5.68 15.14
N SER A 242 -18.14 6.99 15.23
CA SER A 242 -18.92 7.79 16.16
C SER A 242 -20.40 7.86 15.77
N LEU A 243 -20.70 8.26 14.53
CA LEU A 243 -22.06 8.53 14.06
C LEU A 243 -22.96 7.29 14.19
N LEU A 244 -22.43 6.10 13.89
CA LEU A 244 -23.19 4.84 13.95
C LEU A 244 -23.16 4.16 15.33
N SER A 245 -22.42 4.70 16.30
CA SER A 245 -22.37 4.16 17.67
C SER A 245 -23.50 4.71 18.52
N SER A 246 -23.97 3.92 19.49
CA SER A 246 -24.92 4.40 20.51
C SER A 246 -24.26 5.41 21.46
N PRO A 247 -25.03 6.24 22.19
CA PRO A 247 -24.47 7.16 23.17
C PRO A 247 -23.54 6.49 24.20
N GLN A 248 -23.88 5.29 24.68
CA GLN A 248 -23.05 4.53 25.62
C GLN A 248 -21.76 3.99 24.98
N GLN A 249 -21.81 3.61 23.70
CA GLN A 249 -20.63 3.15 22.96
C GLN A 249 -19.67 4.32 22.68
N ARG A 250 -20.19 5.53 22.43
CA ARG A 250 -19.39 6.74 22.16
C ARG A 250 -18.45 7.11 23.30
N GLN A 251 -18.87 6.88 24.55
CA GLN A 251 -18.05 7.13 25.74
C GLN A 251 -16.76 6.30 25.78
N LYS A 252 -16.72 5.14 25.10
CA LYS A 252 -15.58 4.22 25.08
C LYS A 252 -14.74 4.29 23.80
N LEU A 253 -15.00 5.25 22.92
CA LEU A 253 -14.28 5.34 21.63
C LEU A 253 -12.79 5.65 21.78
N GLY A 254 -12.35 6.21 22.91
CA GLY A 254 -10.92 6.39 23.21
C GLY A 254 -10.18 5.09 23.55
N GLU A 255 -10.89 4.00 23.88
CA GLU A 255 -10.28 2.74 24.32
C GLU A 255 -9.96 1.78 23.17
N LYS A 256 -10.60 1.96 22.01
CA LYS A 256 -10.52 1.03 20.87
C LYS A 256 -10.31 1.77 19.56
N PRO A 257 -9.61 1.17 18.58
CA PRO A 257 -9.47 1.78 17.27
C PRO A 257 -10.84 1.94 16.58
N PRO A 258 -10.98 2.92 15.67
CA PRO A 258 -12.18 3.07 14.84
C PRO A 258 -12.54 1.77 14.10
N MET A 259 -13.83 1.57 13.86
CA MET A 259 -14.35 0.44 13.09
C MET A 259 -13.67 0.39 11.70
N PRO A 260 -13.18 -0.79 11.27
CA PRO A 260 -12.72 -0.99 9.90
C PRO A 260 -13.84 -0.79 8.88
N TYR A 261 -13.49 -0.46 7.63
CA TYR A 261 -14.41 -0.22 6.50
C TYR A 261 -15.59 -1.20 6.44
N ARG A 262 -15.29 -2.50 6.41
CA ARG A 262 -16.31 -3.55 6.28
C ARG A 262 -17.36 -3.51 7.41
N ILE A 263 -16.94 -3.12 8.61
CA ILE A 263 -17.80 -3.12 9.79
C ILE A 263 -18.72 -1.90 9.78
N TRP A 264 -18.17 -0.69 9.62
CA TRP A 264 -19.01 0.50 9.59
C TRP A 264 -19.91 0.53 8.36
N ALA A 265 -19.44 0.04 7.20
CA ALA A 265 -20.24 0.01 5.97
C ALA A 265 -21.48 -0.89 6.14
N ARG A 266 -21.31 -2.04 6.79
CA ARG A 266 -22.43 -2.93 7.13
C ARG A 266 -23.41 -2.29 8.12
N LYS A 267 -22.91 -1.54 9.10
CA LYS A 267 -23.78 -0.81 10.04
C LYS A 267 -24.56 0.31 9.35
N LEU A 268 -23.90 1.06 8.46
CA LEU A 268 -24.56 2.09 7.65
C LEU A 268 -25.64 1.45 6.76
N ALA A 269 -25.31 0.37 6.05
CA ALA A 269 -26.27 -0.37 5.24
C ALA A 269 -27.49 -0.84 6.03
N HIS A 270 -27.28 -1.32 7.26
CA HIS A 270 -28.38 -1.69 8.14
C HIS A 270 -29.23 -0.49 8.56
N LYS A 271 -28.63 0.66 8.87
CA LYS A 271 -29.36 1.90 9.17
C LYS A 271 -30.18 2.37 7.96
N THR A 272 -29.57 2.41 6.78
CA THR A 272 -30.24 2.77 5.53
C THR A 272 -31.39 1.83 5.22
N LEU A 273 -31.24 0.51 5.44
CA LEU A 273 -32.34 -0.45 5.31
C LEU A 273 -33.56 -0.08 6.19
N LEU A 274 -33.34 0.41 7.41
CA LEU A 274 -34.43 0.84 8.29
C LEU A 274 -35.14 2.09 7.73
N TRP A 275 -34.41 3.03 7.14
CA TRP A 275 -34.98 4.19 6.47
C TRP A 275 -35.87 3.76 5.29
N PHE A 276 -35.38 2.87 4.41
CA PHE A 276 -36.15 2.35 3.27
C PHE A 276 -37.38 1.53 3.69
N ARG A 277 -37.31 0.80 4.80
CA ARG A 277 -38.48 0.11 5.38
C ARG A 277 -39.55 1.09 5.84
N CYS A 278 -39.16 2.19 6.48
CA CYS A 278 -40.07 3.27 6.85
C CYS A 278 -40.68 3.91 5.61
N TYR A 279 -39.85 4.27 4.62
CA TYR A 279 -40.30 4.83 3.35
C TYR A 279 -41.31 3.94 2.64
N SER A 280 -41.07 2.63 2.62
CA SER A 280 -42.02 1.67 2.04
C SER A 280 -43.33 1.58 2.84
N ARG A 281 -43.27 1.64 4.17
CA ARG A 281 -44.45 1.62 5.05
C ARG A 281 -45.31 2.88 4.87
N GLU A 282 -44.69 4.03 4.71
CA GLU A 282 -45.38 5.32 4.52
C GLU A 282 -45.79 5.58 3.06
N ASN A 283 -46.03 4.52 2.27
CA ASN A 283 -46.41 4.59 0.85
C ASN A 283 -45.45 5.42 -0.02
N ARG A 284 -44.14 5.35 0.28
CA ARG A 284 -43.10 6.10 -0.44
C ARG A 284 -43.29 7.61 -0.40
N ASN A 285 -43.90 8.14 0.66
CA ASN A 285 -44.09 9.57 0.87
C ASN A 285 -42.86 10.18 1.60
N PRO A 286 -42.04 11.01 0.93
CA PRO A 286 -40.83 11.57 1.54
C PRO A 286 -41.12 12.52 2.72
N ALA A 287 -42.20 13.30 2.66
CA ALA A 287 -42.55 14.25 3.72
C ALA A 287 -42.87 13.53 5.04
N LYS A 288 -43.64 12.42 4.96
CA LYS A 288 -43.93 11.61 6.16
C LYS A 288 -42.67 10.99 6.77
N VAL A 289 -41.72 10.56 5.94
CA VAL A 289 -40.46 10.00 6.45
C VAL A 289 -39.58 11.08 7.06
N PHE A 290 -39.58 12.29 6.50
CA PHE A 290 -38.93 13.44 7.10
C PHE A 290 -39.48 13.72 8.51
N ASP A 291 -40.81 13.77 8.68
CA ASP A 291 -41.43 14.00 9.98
C ASP A 291 -41.10 12.90 11.02
N LEU A 292 -40.93 11.65 10.57
CA LEU A 292 -40.69 10.50 11.44
C LEU A 292 -39.21 10.26 11.77
N MET A 293 -38.30 10.63 10.87
CA MET A 293 -36.90 10.22 10.94
C MET A 293 -35.91 11.35 10.66
N GLY A 294 -36.36 12.51 10.19
CA GLY A 294 -35.51 13.62 9.76
C GLY A 294 -34.80 13.41 8.43
N ILE A 295 -35.17 12.39 7.64
CA ILE A 295 -34.54 12.14 6.33
C ILE A 295 -35.17 13.04 5.28
N GLU A 296 -34.38 13.93 4.69
CA GLU A 296 -34.89 14.91 3.72
C GLU A 296 -35.46 14.29 2.43
N PRO A 297 -36.46 14.94 1.80
CA PRO A 297 -37.04 14.48 0.54
C PRO A 297 -36.02 14.26 -0.59
N GLN A 298 -35.02 15.13 -0.67
CA GLN A 298 -33.99 15.11 -1.71
C GLN A 298 -33.15 13.81 -1.67
N PHE A 299 -32.96 13.19 -0.49
CA PHE A 299 -32.30 11.89 -0.35
C PHE A 299 -32.93 10.82 -1.27
N TRP A 300 -34.25 10.78 -1.36
CA TRP A 300 -34.99 9.78 -2.15
C TRP A 300 -34.90 10.03 -3.65
N ARG A 301 -34.71 11.29 -4.07
CA ARG A 301 -34.45 11.64 -5.49
C ARG A 301 -33.07 11.15 -5.92
N ILE A 302 -32.11 11.14 -5.00
CA ILE A 302 -30.70 10.83 -5.28
C ILE A 302 -30.39 9.35 -5.15
N CYS A 303 -30.84 8.73 -4.05
CA CYS A 303 -30.65 7.30 -3.82
C CYS A 303 -31.67 6.45 -4.58
N GLY A 304 -32.76 7.07 -5.04
CA GLY A 304 -33.86 6.40 -5.72
C GLY A 304 -34.81 5.66 -4.77
N PRO A 305 -35.81 4.97 -5.32
CA PRO A 305 -36.88 4.32 -4.54
C PRO A 305 -36.47 2.99 -3.90
N THR A 306 -35.29 2.46 -4.23
CA THR A 306 -34.76 1.17 -3.76
C THR A 306 -33.47 1.37 -2.98
N ASN A 307 -33.21 0.50 -2.00
CA ASN A 307 -32.03 0.63 -1.16
C ASN A 307 -30.74 0.37 -1.97
N PRO A 308 -29.83 1.34 -2.10
CA PRO A 308 -28.63 1.18 -2.93
C PRO A 308 -27.69 0.08 -2.42
N PHE A 309 -27.72 -0.24 -1.11
CA PHE A 309 -26.92 -1.31 -0.52
C PHE A 309 -27.38 -2.73 -0.90
N GLU A 310 -28.49 -2.89 -1.61
CA GLU A 310 -28.91 -4.20 -2.13
C GLU A 310 -27.98 -4.69 -3.26
N ASN A 311 -27.45 -3.75 -4.05
CA ASN A 311 -26.66 -4.07 -5.25
C ASN A 311 -25.25 -3.49 -5.22
N LEU A 312 -24.97 -2.50 -4.36
CA LEU A 312 -23.70 -1.76 -4.36
C LEU A 312 -23.07 -1.72 -2.97
N LEU A 313 -21.75 -1.84 -2.92
CA LEU A 313 -20.96 -1.45 -1.76
C LEU A 313 -20.86 0.07 -1.70
N PHE A 314 -20.62 0.61 -0.50
CA PHE A 314 -20.57 2.06 -0.30
C PHE A 314 -19.58 2.78 -1.24
N HIS A 315 -18.43 2.17 -1.55
CA HIS A 315 -17.41 2.76 -2.42
C HIS A 315 -17.76 2.69 -3.92
N GLU A 316 -18.71 1.84 -4.30
CA GLU A 316 -19.18 1.67 -5.68
C GLU A 316 -20.33 2.64 -6.01
N MET A 317 -20.98 3.21 -5.00
CA MET A 317 -22.01 4.23 -5.16
C MET A 317 -21.44 5.51 -5.75
N THR A 318 -22.29 6.32 -6.40
CA THR A 318 -21.86 7.64 -6.89
C THR A 318 -21.39 8.55 -5.75
N PHE A 319 -20.53 9.52 -6.05
CA PHE A 319 -20.06 10.49 -5.04
C PHE A 319 -21.23 11.20 -4.35
N HIS A 320 -22.23 11.62 -5.15
CA HIS A 320 -23.45 12.26 -4.65
C HIS A 320 -24.24 11.38 -3.68
N GLN A 321 -24.45 10.10 -4.00
CA GLN A 321 -25.11 9.15 -3.11
C GLN A 321 -24.33 8.93 -1.80
N ARG A 322 -22.99 8.85 -1.85
CA ARG A 322 -22.15 8.70 -0.66
C ARG A 322 -22.29 9.88 0.29
N VAL A 323 -22.27 11.10 -0.24
CA VAL A 323 -22.44 12.32 0.55
C VAL A 323 -23.85 12.33 1.17
N TRP A 324 -24.89 12.09 0.37
CA TRP A 324 -26.27 12.12 0.86
C TRP A 324 -26.59 11.05 1.89
N LEU A 325 -25.95 9.88 1.84
CA LEU A 325 -26.04 8.87 2.89
C LEU A 325 -25.48 9.36 4.24
N ILE A 326 -24.37 10.11 4.20
CA ILE A 326 -23.74 10.64 5.41
C ILE A 326 -24.49 11.87 5.91
N LYS A 327 -24.91 12.75 5.01
CA LYS A 327 -25.77 13.90 5.30
C LYS A 327 -27.05 13.45 6.01
N SER A 328 -27.76 12.47 5.43
CA SER A 328 -28.99 11.94 6.03
C SER A 328 -28.74 11.22 7.36
N LEU A 329 -27.53 10.67 7.58
CA LEU A 329 -27.15 10.13 8.89
C LEU A 329 -27.00 11.24 9.93
N CYS A 330 -26.40 12.38 9.55
CA CYS A 330 -26.33 13.56 10.39
C CYS A 330 -27.72 14.10 10.72
N ASP A 331 -28.59 14.27 9.73
CA ASP A 331 -29.98 14.73 9.95
C ASP A 331 -30.76 13.76 10.85
N PHE A 332 -30.61 12.46 10.61
CA PHE A 332 -31.24 11.44 11.45
C PHE A 332 -30.79 11.57 12.91
N LEU A 333 -29.51 11.81 13.17
CA LEU A 333 -28.99 12.02 14.51
C LEU A 333 -29.54 13.32 15.11
N LEU A 334 -29.53 14.42 14.35
CA LEU A 334 -30.09 15.69 14.78
C LEU A 334 -31.58 15.57 15.14
N HIS A 335 -32.37 14.85 14.35
CA HIS A 335 -33.79 14.70 14.57
C HIS A 335 -34.13 13.76 15.75
N ASN A 336 -33.35 12.68 15.93
CA ASN A 336 -33.74 11.60 16.85
C ASN A 336 -32.96 11.58 18.18
N HIS A 337 -31.82 12.28 18.28
CA HIS A 337 -30.96 12.20 19.48
C HIS A 337 -31.00 13.50 20.28
N LYS A 338 -31.69 13.46 21.42
CA LYS A 338 -31.86 14.62 22.31
C LYS A 338 -30.54 15.28 22.74
N THR A 339 -29.52 14.50 23.07
CA THR A 339 -28.20 15.04 23.46
C THR A 339 -27.51 15.82 22.34
N VAL A 340 -27.80 15.49 21.07
CA VAL A 340 -27.29 16.25 19.92
C VAL A 340 -28.07 17.55 19.78
N GLN A 341 -29.40 17.51 19.91
CA GLN A 341 -30.26 18.69 19.87
C GLN A 341 -29.93 19.70 20.98
N GLU A 342 -29.74 19.23 22.21
CA GLU A 342 -29.38 20.07 23.36
C GLU A 342 -28.08 20.83 23.10
N VAL A 343 -27.02 20.13 22.65
CA VAL A 343 -25.73 20.78 22.38
C VAL A 343 -25.78 21.72 21.19
N MET A 344 -26.59 21.44 20.16
CA MET A 344 -26.79 22.38 19.06
C MET A 344 -27.55 23.63 19.51
N GLY A 345 -28.55 23.50 20.39
CA GLY A 345 -29.28 24.63 20.97
C GLY A 345 -28.45 25.50 21.93
N GLU A 346 -27.39 24.94 22.53
CA GLU A 346 -26.45 25.67 23.39
C GLU A 346 -25.44 26.54 22.62
N GLN A 347 -25.29 26.34 21.30
CA GLN A 347 -24.37 27.14 20.48
C GLN A 347 -24.89 28.57 20.31
N ALA A 348 -24.00 29.54 20.07
CA ALA A 348 -24.43 30.90 19.73
C ALA A 348 -25.26 30.90 18.44
N GLU A 349 -26.31 31.72 18.35
CA GLU A 349 -27.18 31.77 17.15
C GLU A 349 -26.40 32.01 15.85
N ALA A 350 -25.32 32.78 15.92
CA ALA A 350 -24.41 33.04 14.80
C ALA A 350 -23.64 31.79 14.33
N ASP A 351 -23.47 30.81 15.21
CA ASP A 351 -22.81 29.54 14.90
C ASP A 351 -23.78 28.43 14.50
N GLN A 352 -25.07 28.59 14.81
CA GLN A 352 -26.10 27.59 14.52
C GLN A 352 -26.54 27.57 13.06
N ARG A 353 -26.32 28.64 12.30
CA ARG A 353 -26.82 28.78 10.93
C ARG A 353 -25.74 29.22 9.96
N GLU A 354 -25.85 28.73 8.74
CA GLU A 354 -25.16 29.28 7.58
C GLU A 354 -25.55 30.75 7.34
N CYS A 355 -24.57 31.56 6.96
CA CYS A 355 -24.78 32.96 6.60
C CYS A 355 -25.06 33.05 5.10
N ILE A 356 -26.26 33.48 4.70
CA ILE A 356 -26.58 33.76 3.30
C ILE A 356 -25.90 35.09 2.92
N LEU A 357 -24.92 35.03 2.04
CA LEU A 357 -24.18 36.19 1.54
C LEU A 357 -24.94 36.94 0.43
N GLY A 358 -25.80 36.23 -0.31
CA GLY A 358 -26.59 36.78 -1.40
C GLY A 358 -27.11 35.71 -2.35
N GLU A 359 -27.83 36.15 -3.37
CA GLU A 359 -28.41 35.32 -4.44
C GLU A 359 -27.94 35.85 -5.80
N ASP A 360 -27.61 34.96 -6.73
CA ASP A 360 -27.28 35.36 -8.11
C ASP A 360 -28.53 35.55 -8.98
N ARG A 361 -28.33 35.95 -10.24
CA ARG A 361 -29.42 36.17 -11.20
C ARG A 361 -30.13 34.89 -11.64
N LEU A 362 -29.58 33.72 -11.31
CA LEU A 362 -30.12 32.40 -11.63
C LEU A 362 -30.84 31.78 -10.42
N GLY A 363 -30.98 32.51 -9.32
CA GLY A 363 -31.64 32.03 -8.11
C GLY A 363 -30.73 31.25 -7.15
N ASN A 364 -29.43 31.21 -7.43
CA ASN A 364 -28.51 30.45 -6.60
C ASN A 364 -28.09 31.25 -5.38
N GLN A 365 -28.26 30.65 -4.20
CA GLN A 365 -27.82 31.24 -2.95
C GLN A 365 -26.33 31.02 -2.72
N TYR A 366 -25.67 31.94 -2.01
CA TYR A 366 -24.27 31.83 -1.62
C TYR A 366 -24.16 31.73 -0.10
N LEU A 367 -23.66 30.59 0.39
CA LEU A 367 -23.62 30.26 1.81
C LEU A 367 -22.22 30.40 2.39
N HIS A 368 -22.10 31.10 3.51
CA HIS A 368 -20.86 31.22 4.26
C HIS A 368 -20.97 30.53 5.61
N PHE A 369 -19.96 29.73 5.92
CA PHE A 369 -19.82 29.02 7.19
C PHE A 369 -18.63 29.63 7.96
N PRO A 370 -18.89 30.53 8.93
CA PRO A 370 -17.83 31.24 9.66
C PRO A 370 -16.78 30.33 10.32
N GLN A 371 -17.18 29.10 10.64
CA GLN A 371 -16.36 28.11 11.34
C GLN A 371 -15.24 27.51 10.46
N PHE A 372 -15.28 27.72 9.14
CA PHE A 372 -14.25 27.23 8.21
C PHE A 372 -13.26 28.33 7.76
N CYS A 373 -13.26 29.50 8.41
CA CYS A 373 -12.37 30.61 8.08
C CYS A 373 -10.88 30.25 8.30
N GLY A 374 -10.16 29.96 7.22
CA GLY A 374 -8.71 29.77 7.24
C GLY A 374 -8.06 29.28 5.95
N GLN A 375 -8.83 28.72 5.00
CA GLN A 375 -8.29 28.22 3.73
C GLN A 375 -9.23 28.58 2.57
N ILE A 376 -8.82 29.63 1.84
CA ILE A 376 -9.27 30.08 0.51
C ILE A 376 -10.79 30.10 0.27
N LEU A 377 -11.33 31.31 0.38
CA LEU A 377 -12.34 31.97 -0.47
C LEU A 377 -13.11 31.08 -1.47
N ALA A 378 -14.44 31.24 -1.45
CA ALA A 378 -15.45 30.75 -2.40
C ALA A 378 -16.14 29.43 -2.04
N SER A 379 -16.71 29.34 -0.83
CA SER A 379 -17.86 28.48 -0.54
C SER A 379 -19.11 29.04 -1.24
N PHE A 380 -19.11 29.07 -2.57
CA PHE A 380 -20.28 29.47 -3.35
C PHE A 380 -21.06 28.20 -3.69
N PHE A 381 -22.09 27.90 -2.91
CA PHE A 381 -22.87 26.69 -3.12
C PHE A 381 -24.30 27.02 -3.46
N THR A 382 -24.67 26.72 -4.70
CA THR A 382 -25.97 26.98 -5.26
C THR A 382 -26.99 25.98 -4.71
N GLN A 383 -27.92 26.43 -3.87
CA GLN A 383 -29.15 25.68 -3.65
C GLN A 383 -30.07 25.94 -4.84
N GLU A 384 -30.29 24.93 -5.70
CA GLU A 384 -31.33 25.04 -6.73
C GLU A 384 -32.67 25.32 -6.02
N SER A 385 -33.30 26.45 -6.33
CA SER A 385 -34.69 26.65 -6.00
C SER A 385 -35.48 25.49 -6.62
N SER A 386 -36.33 24.84 -5.82
CA SER A 386 -37.35 23.95 -6.40
C SER A 386 -38.05 24.74 -7.50
N PRO A 387 -38.32 24.14 -8.68
CA PRO A 387 -39.12 24.82 -9.67
C PRO A 387 -40.47 25.13 -9.01
N GLU A 388 -40.68 26.41 -8.69
CA GLU A 388 -41.99 26.95 -8.42
C GLU A 388 -42.81 26.63 -9.67
N SER A 389 -43.78 25.74 -9.49
CA SER A 389 -44.95 25.51 -10.34
C SER A 389 -44.96 26.31 -11.64
N GLU A 390 -44.31 25.79 -12.68
CA GLU A 390 -44.67 26.16 -14.04
C GLU A 390 -46.03 25.55 -14.32
N SER A 391 -47.05 26.40 -14.26
CA SER A 391 -48.39 26.25 -14.78
C SER A 391 -48.40 25.76 -16.25
N SER A 392 -48.15 24.47 -16.46
CA SER A 392 -48.21 23.82 -17.77
C SER A 392 -48.96 22.48 -17.76
N HIS A 393 -49.43 22.00 -16.61
CA HIS A 393 -50.22 20.76 -16.53
C HIS A 393 -51.74 20.93 -16.72
N GLU A 394 -52.28 22.16 -16.73
CA GLU A 394 -53.72 22.35 -17.01
C GLU A 394 -54.04 22.32 -18.52
N GLU A 395 -53.09 22.58 -19.42
CA GLU A 395 -53.35 22.55 -20.87
C GLU A 395 -53.17 21.16 -21.53
N GLU A 396 -52.49 20.22 -20.89
CA GLU A 396 -52.34 18.84 -21.40
C GLU A 396 -53.52 17.94 -20.96
N GLU A 397 -53.99 18.05 -19.72
CA GLU A 397 -55.17 17.29 -19.28
C GLU A 397 -56.45 17.71 -20.03
N GLN A 398 -56.57 19.00 -20.39
CA GLN A 398 -57.72 19.48 -21.17
C GLN A 398 -57.68 19.03 -22.65
N ARG A 399 -56.47 18.87 -23.22
CA ARG A 399 -56.28 18.32 -24.57
C ARG A 399 -56.56 16.83 -24.63
N ASP A 400 -56.21 16.07 -23.59
CA ASP A 400 -56.46 14.63 -23.51
C ASP A 400 -57.93 14.29 -23.20
N GLU A 401 -58.64 15.11 -22.39
CA GLU A 401 -60.08 14.93 -22.18
C GLU A 401 -60.91 15.21 -23.45
N ASP A 402 -60.53 16.22 -24.25
CA ASP A 402 -61.19 16.52 -25.53
C ASP A 402 -60.92 15.42 -26.58
N TYR A 403 -59.72 14.82 -26.59
CA TYR A 403 -59.38 13.69 -27.48
C TYR A 403 -60.17 12.42 -27.13
N ILE A 404 -60.34 12.12 -25.83
CA ILE A 404 -61.10 10.95 -25.35
C ILE A 404 -62.62 11.14 -25.56
N ALA A 405 -63.11 12.38 -25.55
CA ALA A 405 -64.52 12.69 -25.82
C ALA A 405 -64.89 12.52 -27.31
N GLU A 406 -63.97 12.78 -28.24
CA GLU A 406 -64.18 12.53 -29.68
C GLU A 406 -64.14 11.04 -30.03
N GLU A 407 -63.26 10.26 -29.41
CA GLU A 407 -63.17 8.80 -29.65
C GLU A 407 -64.42 8.04 -29.16
N LYS A 408 -65.03 8.49 -28.04
CA LYS A 408 -66.27 7.91 -27.50
C LYS A 408 -67.53 8.26 -28.31
N LYS A 409 -67.50 9.31 -29.14
CA LYS A 409 -68.58 9.62 -30.09
C LYS A 409 -68.48 8.81 -31.38
N SER A 410 -67.27 8.38 -31.78
CA SER A 410 -67.05 7.62 -33.02
C SER A 410 -67.35 6.11 -32.90
N SER A 411 -67.22 5.52 -31.69
CA SER A 411 -67.40 4.06 -31.51
C SER A 411 -68.85 3.57 -31.31
N ARG A 412 -69.84 4.46 -31.29
CA ARG A 412 -71.28 4.10 -31.27
C ARG A 412 -71.86 3.95 -32.67
N ARG A 413 -71.36 3.02 -33.48
CA ARG A 413 -72.14 2.47 -34.63
C ARG A 413 -71.56 1.14 -35.12
N SER A 414 -72.42 0.12 -35.15
CA SER A 414 -72.25 -1.24 -35.74
C SER A 414 -71.39 -2.21 -34.89
N THR A 415 -71.90 -3.34 -34.40
CA THR A 415 -72.36 -4.52 -35.17
C THR A 415 -73.04 -5.58 -34.26
N PRO A 416 -73.72 -6.61 -34.83
CA PRO A 416 -74.75 -7.39 -34.14
C PRO A 416 -74.28 -8.69 -33.45
N SER A 417 -75.14 -9.10 -32.52
CA SER A 417 -75.20 -10.36 -31.76
C SER A 417 -75.01 -11.66 -32.57
N ARG A 418 -74.17 -12.57 -32.05
CA ARG A 418 -74.35 -14.03 -32.23
C ARG A 418 -73.83 -14.84 -31.03
N ARG A 419 -74.74 -15.65 -30.47
CA ARG A 419 -74.58 -16.66 -29.41
C ARG A 419 -73.63 -17.80 -29.83
N GLY A 420 -72.90 -18.41 -28.87
CA GLY A 420 -72.38 -19.78 -29.08
C GLY A 420 -71.36 -20.37 -28.09
N LYS A 421 -71.86 -20.91 -26.96
CA LYS A 421 -71.46 -22.16 -26.28
C LYS A 421 -70.00 -22.44 -25.81
N LYS A 422 -69.94 -22.65 -24.48
CA LYS A 422 -68.92 -23.34 -23.64
C LYS A 422 -68.38 -24.67 -24.21
N LYS A 423 -67.10 -24.97 -23.92
CA LYS A 423 -66.65 -26.31 -23.48
C LYS A 423 -65.33 -26.28 -22.68
N LYS A 424 -65.31 -27.06 -21.58
CA LYS A 424 -64.23 -27.31 -20.61
C LYS A 424 -63.32 -28.48 -21.04
N ARG A 425 -62.16 -28.58 -20.37
CA ARG A 425 -61.24 -29.73 -20.09
C ARG A 425 -59.94 -29.72 -20.95
N LYS A 426 -58.76 -30.17 -20.48
CA LYS A 426 -58.30 -30.84 -19.23
C LYS A 426 -56.77 -30.73 -19.13
N ARG A 427 -56.25 -30.79 -17.90
CA ARG A 427 -54.83 -31.00 -17.50
C ARG A 427 -54.17 -32.25 -18.10
N ARG A 428 -52.84 -32.22 -18.24
CA ARG A 428 -51.94 -33.39 -18.09
C ARG A 428 -50.74 -33.03 -17.19
N ARG A 429 -50.41 -33.98 -16.29
CA ARG A 429 -49.23 -34.08 -15.39
C ARG A 429 -48.23 -35.05 -16.01
N ILE A 430 -46.93 -34.85 -15.75
CA ILE A 430 -45.79 -35.81 -15.79
C ILE A 430 -44.77 -35.18 -14.78
N ILE A 431 -44.51 -35.62 -13.53
CA ILE A 431 -43.88 -36.85 -12.94
C ILE A 431 -42.45 -37.08 -13.49
N GLU A 432 -41.45 -36.48 -12.84
CA GLU A 432 -40.44 -37.08 -11.91
C GLU A 432 -39.30 -37.81 -12.62
N SER A 433 -38.06 -37.42 -12.31
CA SER A 433 -37.10 -38.30 -11.62
C SER A 433 -35.82 -37.53 -11.28
N ASP A 434 -35.46 -37.61 -10.00
CA ASP A 434 -34.20 -37.27 -9.36
C ASP A 434 -33.00 -37.99 -9.99
N GLU A 435 -31.78 -37.49 -9.76
CA GLU A 435 -30.77 -38.22 -8.97
C GLU A 435 -29.53 -37.35 -8.68
N ASP A 436 -28.96 -37.64 -7.52
CA ASP A 436 -27.98 -36.93 -6.70
C ASP A 436 -26.49 -37.14 -7.13
N GLU A 437 -25.60 -36.73 -6.20
CA GLU A 437 -24.14 -36.95 -6.05
C GLU A 437 -23.30 -35.70 -6.44
N GLU A 438 -22.42 -35.16 -5.60
CA GLU A 438 -21.91 -35.48 -4.25
C GLU A 438 -21.26 -34.21 -3.67
#